data_AF-A0A7X7J702-F1
#
_entry.id   AF-A0A7X7J702-F1
#
_cell.length_a   1.000
_cell.length_b   1.000
_cell.length_c   1.000
_cell.angle_alpha   90.00
_cell.angle_beta   90.00
_cell.angle_gamma   90.00
#
_symmetry.space_group_name_H-M   'P 1'
#
loop_
_entity.id
_entity.type
_entity.pdbx_description
1 polymer ?
#
loop_
_entity_poly.entity_id
_entity_poly.type
_entity_poly.pdbx_seq_one_letter_code
_entity_poly.pdbx_strand_id
1 'polypeptide(L)' 'MSDTAQAMADIELSIVVPVYQEEQAVPVFLSRIQPVLERITADYEIIFSMDPGWESWGN' A
#
# COMPACT_ATOMS: atom_id res chain seq x y z
N MET A 1 10.26 4.08 -30.53
CA MET A 1 9.88 3.19 -29.40
C MET A 1 8.41 3.48 -29.16
N SER A 2 7.53 2.48 -29.38
CA SER A 2 6.07 2.63 -29.51
C SER A 2 5.41 3.20 -28.26
N ASP A 3 4.36 4.00 -28.45
CA ASP A 3 3.48 4.59 -27.43
C ASP A 3 3.09 3.65 -26.28
N THR A 4 3.02 2.34 -26.51
CA THR A 4 2.72 1.35 -25.46
C THR A 4 3.82 1.25 -24.40
N ALA A 5 5.09 1.44 -24.77
CA ALA A 5 6.21 1.47 -23.83
C ALA A 5 6.28 2.80 -23.05
N GLN A 6 5.80 3.90 -23.66
CA GLN A 6 5.66 5.20 -23.01
C GLN A 6 4.41 5.25 -22.11
N ALA A 7 3.33 4.54 -22.44
CA ALA A 7 2.13 4.43 -21.61
C ALA A 7 2.33 3.54 -20.36
N MET A 8 3.32 2.63 -20.39
CA MET A 8 3.83 1.98 -19.18
C MET A 8 4.68 2.92 -18.31
N ALA A 9 5.09 4.08 -18.81
CA ALA A 9 6.16 4.87 -18.20
C ALA A 9 5.73 5.72 -17.00
N ASP A 10 4.44 5.90 -16.70
CA ASP A 10 3.99 6.66 -15.52
C ASP A 10 2.71 6.06 -14.93
N ILE A 11 2.76 4.79 -14.49
CA ILE A 11 1.68 4.23 -13.68
C ILE A 11 1.89 4.72 -12.24
N GLU A 12 1.15 5.74 -11.83
CA GLU A 12 1.02 6.14 -10.43
C GLU A 12 0.07 5.18 -9.70
N LEU A 13 0.53 4.58 -8.61
CA LEU A 13 -0.23 3.56 -7.88
C LEU A 13 -0.39 3.89 -6.39
N SER A 14 -1.62 4.17 -5.96
CA SER A 14 -1.96 4.27 -4.54
C SER A 14 -2.54 2.95 -4.02
N ILE A 15 -1.91 2.37 -3.00
CA ILE A 15 -2.42 1.19 -2.29
C ILE A 15 -2.95 1.62 -0.93
N VAL A 16 -4.25 1.47 -0.70
CA VAL A 16 -4.89 1.74 0.60
C VAL A 16 -5.12 0.42 1.33
N VAL A 17 -4.49 0.27 2.50
CA VAL A 17 -4.54 -0.95 3.31
C VAL A 17 -5.24 -0.63 4.63
N PRO A 18 -6.46 -1.12 4.88
CA PRO A 18 -7.07 -1.03 6.20
C PRO A 18 -6.28 -1.89 7.19
N VAL A 19 -5.99 -1.35 8.37
CA VAL A 19 -5.30 -2.06 9.46
C VAL A 19 -6.16 -1.95 10.71
N TYR A 20 -6.61 -3.10 11.23
CA TYR A 20 -7.38 -3.18 12.47
C TYR A 20 -6.70 -4.18 13.41
N GLN A 21 -6.20 -3.70 14.56
CA GLN A 21 -5.53 -4.52 15.59
C GLN A 21 -4.37 -5.40 15.06
N GLU A 22 -3.77 -5.01 13.93
CA GLU A 22 -2.73 -5.76 13.22
C GLU A 22 -1.53 -4.87 12.86
N GLU A 23 -1.24 -3.85 13.66
CA GLU A 23 -0.13 -2.91 13.42
C GLU A 23 1.22 -3.62 13.35
N GLN A 24 1.37 -4.69 14.12
CA GLN A 24 2.58 -5.52 14.14
C GLN A 24 2.79 -6.31 12.84
N ALA A 25 1.76 -6.49 12.01
CA ALA A 25 1.86 -7.16 10.72
C ALA A 25 2.41 -6.24 9.62
N VAL A 26 2.38 -4.91 9.81
CA VAL A 26 2.82 -3.91 8.81
C VAL A 26 4.25 -4.15 8.31
N PRO A 27 5.27 -4.40 9.16
CA PRO A 27 6.62 -4.69 8.67
C PRO A 27 6.70 -5.95 7.79
N VAL A 28 5.96 -7.01 8.15
CA VAL A 28 5.91 -8.25 7.36
C VAL A 28 5.21 -8.00 6.03
N PHE A 29 4.11 -7.25 6.02
CA PHE A 29 3.43 -6.83 4.79
C PHE A 29 4.38 -6.04 3.87
N LEU A 30 5.07 -5.02 4.39
CA LEU A 30 6.01 -4.19 3.62
C LEU A 30 7.13 -5.03 3.00
N SER A 31 7.75 -5.92 3.78
CA SER A 31 8.84 -6.79 3.30
C SER A 31 8.44 -7.69 2.13
N ARG A 32 7.15 -7.98 1.97
CA ARG A 32 6.61 -8.84 0.92
C ARG A 32 6.08 -8.04 -0.27
N ILE A 33 5.42 -6.91 -0.02
CA ILE A 33 4.74 -6.15 -1.07
C ILE A 33 5.69 -5.22 -1.84
N GLN A 34 6.68 -4.60 -1.18
CA GLN A 34 7.58 -3.65 -1.83
C GLN A 34 8.34 -4.26 -3.02
N PRO A 35 8.94 -5.47 -2.92
CA PRO A 35 9.61 -6.09 -4.06
C PRO A 35 8.68 -6.43 -5.23
N VAL A 36 7.37 -6.56 -4.98
CA VAL A 36 6.37 -6.79 -6.02
C VAL A 36 6.01 -5.46 -6.70
N LEU A 37 5.78 -4.41 -5.92
CA LEU A 37 5.43 -3.09 -6.44
C LEU A 37 6.55 -2.47 -7.25
N GLU A 38 7.81 -2.59 -6.79
CA GLU A 38 9.01 -2.11 -7.51
C GLU A 38 9.17 -2.74 -8.91
N ARG A 39 8.56 -3.91 -9.16
CA ARG A 39 8.55 -4.56 -10.49
C ARG A 39 7.40 -4.09 -11.38
N ILE A 40 6.41 -3.43 -10.80
CA ILE A 40 5.22 -2.90 -11.50
C ILE A 40 5.44 -1.42 -11.83
N THR A 41 5.79 -0.61 -10.83
CA THR A 41 6.04 0.83 -10.97
C THR A 41 6.99 1.32 -9.88
N ALA A 42 7.78 2.35 -10.20
CA ALA A 42 8.59 3.06 -9.22
C ALA A 42 7.77 4.15 -8.48
N ASP A 43 6.63 4.55 -9.03
CA ASP A 43 5.77 5.60 -8.49
C ASP A 43 4.56 4.98 -7.77
N TYR A 44 4.75 4.66 -6.50
CA TYR A 44 3.70 4.12 -5.66
C TYR A 44 3.72 4.69 -4.25
N GLU A 45 2.56 4.72 -3.63
CA GLU A 45 2.39 4.98 -2.20
C GLU A 45 1.61 3.85 -1.53
N ILE A 46 1.89 3.60 -0.25
CA ILE A 46 1.14 2.68 0.59
C ILE A 46 0.58 3.48 1.76
N ILE A 47 -0.74 3.58 1.85
CA ILE A 47 -1.45 4.28 2.91
C ILE A 47 -2.08 3.23 3.82
N PHE A 48 -1.61 3.14 5.06
CA PHE A 48 -2.24 2.32 6.09
C PHE A 48 -3.36 3.11 6.75
N SER A 49 -4.61 2.73 6.46
CA SER A 49 -5.79 3.28 7.12
C SER A 49 -5.99 2.55 8.45
N MET A 50 -5.45 3.13 9.52
CA MET A 50 -5.61 2.63 10.88
C MET A 50 -7.07 2.76 11.32
N ASP A 51 -7.74 1.66 11.61
CA ASP A 51 -9.08 1.66 12.18
C ASP A 51 -8.99 1.69 13.73
N PRO A 52 -9.39 2.79 14.39
CA PRO A 52 -9.37 2.92 15.84
C PRO A 52 -10.48 2.10 16.55
N GLY A 53 -11.09 1.13 15.87
CA GLY A 53 -12.35 0.50 16.24
C GLY A 53 -12.66 0.33 17.73
N TRP A 54 -13.89 0.71 18.07
CA TRP A 54 -14.63 0.46 19.33
C TRP A 54 -14.16 1.11 20.65
N GLU A 55 -13.02 1.80 20.75
CA GLU A 55 -12.53 2.35 22.05
C GLU A 55 -13.35 3.55 22.63
N SER A 56 -14.67 3.65 22.37
CA SER A 56 -15.55 4.71 22.89
C SER A 56 -16.93 4.25 23.42
N TRP A 57 -17.06 3.03 23.94
CA TRP A 57 -18.17 2.72 24.87
C TRP A 57 -17.71 1.91 26.10
N GLY A 58 -17.27 2.63 27.14
CA GLY A 58 -17.35 2.19 28.54
C GLY A 58 -16.02 1.89 29.25
N ASN A 59 -15.40 2.94 29.83
CA ASN A 59 -15.36 3.15 31.29
C ASN A 59 -14.89 4.58 31.62
#